data_AF-A0A1M6Q4Z8-F1
#
_entry.id   AF-A0A1M6Q4Z8-F1
#
_cell.length_a   1.000
_cell.length_b   1.000
_cell.length_c   1.000
_cell.angle_alpha   90.00
_cell.angle_beta   90.00
_cell.angle_gamma   90.00
#
_symmetry.space_group_name_H-M   'P 1'
#
loop_
_entity.id
_entity.type
_entity.pdbx_description
1 polymer ?
#
loop_
_entity_poly.entity_id
_entity_poly.type
_entity_poly.pdbx_seq_one_letter_code
_entity_poly.pdbx_strand_id
1 'polypeptide(L)' 'MKKRKSKKRKKKPSKDLIKTTISLPLNLWKELKLESIEKRKTLGELITEKLKRLERLEKKARLI' A
#
# COMPACT_ATOMS: atom_id res chain seq x y z
N MET A 1 22.49 36.81 6.40
CA MET A 1 21.29 35.96 6.17
C MET A 1 21.66 34.48 6.32
N LYS A 2 21.18 33.80 7.37
CA LYS A 2 21.57 32.41 7.71
C LYS A 2 20.68 31.44 6.92
N LYS A 3 21.22 30.78 5.89
CA LYS A 3 20.50 29.79 5.07
C LYS A 3 20.03 28.62 5.96
N ARG A 4 18.72 28.43 6.09
CA ARG A 4 18.11 27.28 6.78
C ARG A 4 18.46 26.00 5.99
N LYS A 5 19.38 25.19 6.51
CA LYS A 5 19.64 23.83 5.99
C LYS A 5 18.39 22.98 6.23
N SER A 6 17.64 22.69 5.18
CA SER A 6 16.53 21.75 5.21
C SER A 6 17.07 20.33 5.46
N LYS A 7 16.72 19.79 6.64
CA LYS A 7 17.12 18.46 7.13
C LYS A 7 16.48 17.39 6.22
N LYS A 8 17.20 16.92 5.19
CA LYS A 8 16.76 15.78 4.35
C LYS A 8 16.54 14.56 5.24
N ARG A 9 15.27 14.16 5.45
CA ARG A 9 14.91 12.92 6.14
C ARG A 9 15.52 11.74 5.37
N LYS A 10 16.49 11.04 5.99
CA LYS A 10 17.04 9.76 5.50
C LYS A 10 15.89 8.76 5.33
N LYS A 11 15.50 8.46 4.10
CA LYS A 11 14.60 7.33 3.81
C LYS A 11 15.40 6.04 4.06
N LYS A 12 14.92 5.20 5.00
CA LYS A 12 15.44 3.83 5.18
C LYS A 12 15.29 3.08 3.85
N PRO A 13 16.23 2.20 3.47
CA PRO A 13 16.11 1.42 2.25
C PRO A 13 14.87 0.54 2.36
N SER A 14 13.88 0.80 1.51
CA SER A 14 12.75 -0.10 1.31
C SER A 14 13.30 -1.36 0.64
N LYS A 15 13.47 -2.42 1.42
CA LYS A 15 13.76 -3.78 0.95
C LYS A 15 12.84 -4.12 -0.24
N ASP A 16 13.41 -4.39 -1.39
CA ASP A 16 12.86 -5.12 -2.56
C ASP A 16 11.38 -4.87 -2.93
N LEU A 17 10.98 -3.61 -3.10
CA LEU A 17 9.65 -3.26 -3.64
C LEU A 17 9.77 -2.77 -5.09
N ILE A 18 9.11 -3.48 -6.00
CA ILE A 18 8.93 -3.02 -7.38
C ILE A 18 7.80 -1.99 -7.41
N LYS A 19 8.06 -0.80 -7.95
CA LYS A 19 7.04 0.22 -8.16
C LYS A 19 6.30 -0.09 -9.44
N THR A 20 5.01 -0.36 -9.31
CA THR A 20 4.14 -0.67 -10.44
C THR A 20 3.02 0.34 -10.52
N THR A 21 2.72 0.80 -11.73
CA THR A 21 1.53 1.60 -12.03
C THR A 21 0.43 0.68 -12.51
N ILE A 22 -0.76 0.80 -11.93
CA ILE A 22 -1.93 0.01 -12.30
C ILE A 22 -3.10 0.95 -12.61
N SER A 23 -3.92 0.55 -13.58
CA SER A 23 -5.19 1.21 -13.87
C SER A 23 -6.29 0.53 -13.06
N LEU A 24 -7.09 1.32 -12.35
CA LEU A 24 -8.24 0.85 -11.58
C LEU A 24 -9.49 1.63 -11.99
N PRO A 25 -10.68 1.01 -11.93
CA PRO A 25 -11.94 1.74 -12.02
C PRO A 25 -12.00 2.86 -10.97
N LEU A 26 -12.57 4.01 -11.34
CA LEU A 26 -12.59 5.20 -10.48
C LEU A 26 -13.22 4.92 -9.11
N ASN A 27 -14.34 4.19 -9.07
CA ASN A 27 -15.06 3.89 -7.84
C ASN A 27 -14.20 3.04 -6.90
N LEU A 28 -13.60 1.97 -7.44
CA LEU A 28 -12.72 1.09 -6.67
C LEU A 28 -11.51 1.85 -6.10
N TRP A 29 -10.91 2.75 -6.90
CA TRP A 29 -9.80 3.58 -6.42
C TRP A 29 -10.23 4.50 -5.27
N LYS A 30 -11.41 5.12 -5.37
CA LYS A 30 -11.95 5.99 -4.30
C LYS A 30 -12.19 5.20 -3.01
N GLU A 31 -12.79 4.02 -3.10
CA GLU A 31 -13.04 3.15 -1.94
C GLU A 31 -11.74 2.73 -1.27
N LEU A 32 -10.76 2.25 -2.05
CA LEU A 32 -9.43 1.90 -1.53
C LEU A 32 -8.73 3.10 -0.89
N LYS A 33 -8.93 4.30 -1.45
CA LYS A 33 -8.34 5.52 -0.90
C LYS A 33 -8.95 5.87 0.45
N LEU A 34 -10.27 5.84 0.58
CA LEU A 34 -10.97 6.07 1.85
C LEU A 34 -10.54 5.05 2.91
N GLU A 35 -10.52 3.77 2.56
CA GLU A 35 -10.11 2.70 3.47
C GLU A 35 -8.63 2.84 3.90
N SER A 36 -7.76 3.31 3.00
CA SER A 36 -6.35 3.56 3.33
C SER A 36 -6.19 4.68 4.38
N ILE A 37 -7.04 5.71 4.32
CA ILE A 37 -7.06 6.81 5.28
C ILE A 37 -7.58 6.32 6.62
N GLU A 38 -8.70 5.60 6.64
CA GLU A 38 -9.31 5.05 7.85
C GLU A 38 -8.34 4.15 8.61
N LYS A 39 -7.65 3.26 7.88
CA LYS A 39 -6.70 2.30 8.47
C LYS A 39 -5.31 2.87 8.71
N ARG A 40 -5.07 4.14 8.35
CA ARG A 40 -3.74 4.81 8.43
C ARG A 40 -2.63 4.00 7.76
N LYS A 41 -2.93 3.34 6.64
CA LYS A 41 -2.00 2.52 5.85
C LYS A 41 -1.76 3.16 4.49
N THR A 42 -0.61 2.90 3.88
CA THR A 42 -0.44 3.25 2.47
C THR A 42 -1.33 2.37 1.60
N LEU A 43 -1.71 2.86 0.41
CA LEU A 43 -2.46 2.05 -0.57
C LEU A 43 -1.75 0.73 -0.88
N GLY A 44 -0.41 0.75 -1.01
CA GLY A 44 0.38 -0.46 -1.27
C GLY A 44 0.28 -1.49 -0.14
N GLU A 45 0.37 -1.05 1.12
CA GLU A 45 0.18 -1.93 2.28
C GLU A 45 -1.23 -2.51 2.34
N LEU A 46 -2.24 -1.67 2.10
CA LEU A 46 -3.65 -2.09 2.09
C LEU A 46 -3.91 -3.15 1.02
N ILE A 47 -3.43 -2.91 -0.21
CA ILE A 47 -3.57 -3.84 -1.33
C ILE A 47 -2.86 -5.17 -1.00
N THR A 48 -1.62 -5.10 -0.50
CA THR A 48 -0.85 -6.30 -0.13
C THR A 48 -1.55 -7.14 0.93
N GLU A 49 -2.12 -6.49 1.95
CA GLU A 49 -2.87 -7.17 3.02
C GLU A 49 -4.13 -7.86 2.48
N LYS A 50 -4.89 -7.17 1.62
CA LYS A 50 -6.08 -7.76 0.98
C LYS A 50 -5.72 -8.97 0.11
N LEU A 51 -4.67 -8.86 -0.72
CA LEU A 51 -4.21 -9.97 -1.56
C LEU A 51 -3.78 -11.19 -0.74
N LYS A 52 -3.01 -10.99 0.35
CA LYS A 52 -2.65 -12.08 1.27
C LYS A 52 -3.85 -12.73 1.93
N ARG A 53 -4.88 -11.95 2.27
CA ARG A 53 -6.12 -12.48 2.84
C ARG A 53 -6.87 -13.33 1.82
N LEU A 54 -6.97 -12.89 0.57
CA LEU A 54 -7.59 -13.65 -0.50
C LEU A 54 -6.88 -14.97 -0.72
N GLU A 55 -5.54 -14.97 -0.84
CA GLU A 55 -4.76 -16.21 -1.02
C GLU A 55 -5.00 -17.22 0.11
N ARG A 56 -5.10 -16.74 1.37
CA ARG A 56 -5.40 -17.60 2.51
C ARG A 56 -6.81 -18.21 2.44
N LEU A 57 -7.79 -17.43 2.00
CA LEU A 57 -9.17 -17.90 1.84
C LEU A 57 -9.27 -18.92 0.71
N GLU A 58 -8.62 -18.66 -0.43
CA GLU A 58 -8.53 -19.61 -1.55
C GLU A 58 -7.85 -20.92 -1.14
N LYS A 59 -6.73 -20.84 -0.40
CA LYS A 59 -6.05 -22.03 0.12
C LYS A 59 -6.95 -22.84 1.06
N LYS A 60 -7.68 -22.17 1.95
CA LYS A 60 -8.65 -22.85 2.84
C LYS A 60 -9.78 -23.51 2.05
N ALA A 61 -10.31 -22.82 1.04
CA ALA A 61 -11.40 -23.34 0.21
C ALA A 61 -10.98 -24.54 -0.65
N ARG A 62 -9.69 -24.65 -1.03
CA ARG A 62 -9.15 -25.81 -1.76
C ARG A 62 -8.83 -27.03 -0.89
N LEU A 63 -8.81 -26.87 0.43
CA LEU A 63 -8.51 -27.94 1.39
C LEU A 63 -9.78 -28.59 1.98
N ILE A 64 -10.95 -28.10 1.56
CA ILE A 64 -12.29 -28.65 1.85
C ILE A 64 -12.78 -29.31 0.58
#